data_AF-A0A848CY51-F1
#
_entry.id   AF-A0A848CY51-F1
#
_cell.length_a   1.000
_cell.length_b   1.000
_cell.length_c   1.000
_cell.angle_alpha   90.00
_cell.angle_beta   90.00
_cell.angle_gamma   90.00
#
_symmetry.space_group_name_H-M   'P 1'
#
loop_
_entity.id
_entity.type
_entity.pdbx_description
1 polymer ?
#
loop_
_entity_poly.entity_id
_entity_poly.type
_entity_poly.pdbx_seq_one_letter_code
_entity_poly.pdbx_strand_id
1 'polypeptide(L)'
;MKKKVEDYIYELEQLIELADQEKDKYLFQDPAYEIMDEIEELGNAFDFVEPIFLLVERSPDIDFGGPGPFGSFLEKFYRNGYEDILVKSLQRKPKKYTIFLLERLCNDESNPKREEYCTLLDSLKK
;
A
#
# COMPACT_ATOMS: atom_id res chain seq x y z
N MET A 1 -21.99 12.92 9.36
CA MET A 1 -21.39 11.70 9.93
C MET A 1 -19.94 11.67 9.49
N LYS A 2 -18.98 11.35 10.37
CA LYS A 2 -17.60 11.09 9.94
C LYS A 2 -17.56 9.74 9.23
N LYS A 3 -16.95 9.65 8.04
CA LYS A 3 -16.68 8.38 7.36
C LYS A 3 -15.84 7.48 8.27
N LYS A 4 -16.11 6.18 8.26
CA LYS A 4 -15.29 5.16 8.95
C LYS A 4 -14.22 4.61 8.00
N VAL A 5 -13.28 3.84 8.55
CA VAL A 5 -12.23 3.17 7.76
C VAL A 5 -12.83 2.36 6.61
N GLU A 6 -13.91 1.62 6.88
CA GLU A 6 -14.57 0.77 5.89
C GLU A 6 -15.16 1.57 4.72
N ASP A 7 -15.63 2.79 4.97
CA ASP A 7 -16.22 3.64 3.93
C ASP A 7 -15.15 4.08 2.92
N TYR A 8 -13.97 4.48 3.41
CA TYR A 8 -12.83 4.84 2.56
C TYR A 8 -12.26 3.65 1.80
N ILE A 9 -12.14 2.49 2.45
CA ILE A 9 -11.65 1.27 1.80
C ILE A 9 -12.60 0.83 0.69
N TYR A 10 -13.91 0.93 0.90
CA TYR A 10 -14.90 0.67 -0.13
C TYR A 10 -14.75 1.63 -1.32
N GLU A 11 -14.58 2.92 -1.07
CA GLU A 11 -14.38 3.93 -2.12
C GLU A 11 -13.13 3.64 -2.96
N LEU A 12 -12.00 3.33 -2.31
CA LEU A 12 -10.76 2.92 -2.99
C LEU A 12 -10.95 1.63 -3.80
N GLU A 13 -11.69 0.66 -3.28
CA GLU A 13 -12.00 -0.59 -3.99
C GLU A 13 -12.77 -0.32 -5.29
N GLN A 14 -13.76 0.58 -5.27
CA GLN A 14 -14.49 0.98 -6.48
C GLN A 14 -13.59 1.68 -7.52
N LEU A 15 -12.67 2.54 -7.07
CA LEU A 15 -11.70 3.18 -7.97
C LEU A 15 -10.75 2.16 -8.61
N ILE A 16 -10.32 1.15 -7.85
CA ILE A 16 -9.48 0.06 -8.36
C ILE A 16 -10.23 -0.77 -9.41
N GLU A 17 -11.49 -1.12 -9.13
CA GLU A 17 -12.34 -1.88 -10.07
C GLU A 17 -12.54 -1.10 -11.38
N LEU A 18 -12.81 0.20 -11.28
CA LEU A 18 -12.96 1.08 -12.45
C LEU A 18 -11.66 1.17 -13.27
N ALA A 19 -10.52 1.39 -12.60
CA ALA A 19 -9.21 1.45 -13.26
C ALA A 19 -8.84 0.12 -13.95
N ASP A 20 -9.20 -1.01 -13.35
CA ASP A 20 -9.00 -2.32 -13.99
C ASP A 20 -9.95 -2.53 -15.18
N GLN A 21 -11.21 -2.12 -15.09
CA GLN A 21 -12.18 -2.24 -16.18
C GLN A 21 -11.78 -1.42 -17.41
N GLU A 22 -11.44 -0.15 -17.20
CA GLU A 22 -11.10 0.79 -18.27
C GLU A 22 -9.63 0.69 -18.71
N LYS A 23 -8.82 -0.12 -18.00
CA LYS A 23 -7.37 -0.24 -18.21
C LYS A 23 -6.64 1.11 -18.14
N ASP A 24 -7.14 2.01 -17.31
CA ASP A 24 -6.60 3.33 -17.06
C ASP A 24 -6.29 3.51 -15.58
N LYS A 25 -5.00 3.50 -15.25
CA LYS A 25 -4.52 3.64 -13.88
C LYS A 25 -4.80 5.02 -13.27
N TYR A 26 -4.97 6.07 -14.08
CA TYR A 26 -5.20 7.42 -13.57
C TYR A 26 -6.59 7.55 -12.95
N LEU A 27 -7.56 6.70 -13.35
CA LEU A 27 -8.87 6.58 -12.71
C LEU A 27 -8.79 6.10 -11.26
N PHE A 28 -7.68 5.47 -10.86
CA PHE A 28 -7.38 5.17 -9.45
C PHE A 28 -6.42 6.20 -8.87
N GLN A 29 -5.26 6.44 -9.50
CA GLN A 29 -4.16 7.17 -8.87
C GLN A 29 -4.54 8.59 -8.48
N ASP A 30 -5.21 9.35 -9.37
CA ASP A 30 -5.54 10.75 -9.14
C ASP A 30 -6.55 10.92 -7.99
N PRO A 31 -7.73 10.27 -8.00
CA PRO A 31 -8.68 10.39 -6.88
C PRO A 31 -8.18 9.72 -5.60
N ALA A 32 -7.36 8.67 -5.69
CA ALA A 32 -6.82 8.03 -4.48
C ALA A 32 -5.86 8.97 -3.72
N TYR A 33 -5.15 9.90 -4.38
CA TYR A 33 -4.36 10.91 -3.66
C TYR A 33 -5.27 11.81 -2.80
N GLU A 34 -6.39 12.28 -3.33
CA GLU A 34 -7.35 13.10 -2.57
C GLU A 34 -7.89 12.34 -1.36
N ILE A 35 -8.21 11.05 -1.53
CA ILE A 35 -8.65 10.19 -0.43
C ILE A 35 -7.55 9.97 0.62
N MET A 36 -6.29 9.78 0.19
CA MET A 36 -5.17 9.64 1.13
C MET A 36 -4.98 10.92 1.96
N ASP A 37 -5.05 12.10 1.32
CA ASP A 37 -4.95 13.38 2.02
C ASP A 37 -6.07 13.54 3.06
N GLU A 38 -7.32 13.17 2.72
CA GLU A 38 -8.43 13.16 3.69
C GLU A 38 -8.16 12.22 4.89
N ILE A 39 -7.66 11.02 4.62
CA ILE A 39 -7.36 10.02 5.67
C ILE A 39 -6.28 10.52 6.61
N GLU A 40 -5.28 11.23 6.10
CA GLU A 40 -4.18 11.77 6.89
C GLU A 40 -4.59 12.89 7.84
N GLU A 41 -5.61 13.66 7.48
CA GLU A 41 -6.21 14.66 8.36
C GLU A 41 -7.02 14.03 9.51
N LEU A 42 -7.27 12.72 9.45
CA LEU A 42 -7.89 11.99 10.55
C LEU A 42 -6.88 11.74 11.68
N GLY A 43 -7.35 11.86 12.93
CA GLY A 43 -6.54 11.57 14.11
C GLY A 43 -6.15 10.09 14.29
N ASN A 44 -6.45 9.23 13.31
CA ASN A 44 -6.24 7.78 13.37
C ASN A 44 -5.75 7.19 12.03
N ALA A 45 -5.00 7.96 11.24
CA ALA A 45 -4.52 7.53 9.91
C ALA A 45 -3.78 6.16 9.92
N PHE A 46 -3.04 5.81 10.98
CA PHE A 46 -2.36 4.51 11.07
C PHE A 46 -3.32 3.31 11.00
N ASP A 47 -4.58 3.47 11.42
CA ASP A 47 -5.61 2.42 11.38
C ASP A 47 -5.91 1.95 9.94
N PHE A 48 -5.50 2.72 8.93
CA PHE A 48 -5.72 2.42 7.52
C PHE A 48 -4.61 1.57 6.88
N VAL A 49 -3.45 1.44 7.53
CA VAL A 49 -2.29 0.72 6.95
C VAL A 49 -2.61 -0.74 6.66
N GLU A 50 -3.13 -1.49 7.64
CA GLU A 50 -3.52 -2.90 7.43
C GLU A 50 -4.69 -3.05 6.44
N PRO A 51 -5.78 -2.27 6.55
CA PRO A 51 -6.86 -2.29 5.56
C PRO A 51 -6.41 -2.02 4.11
N ILE A 52 -5.46 -1.10 3.88
CA ILE A 52 -4.90 -0.83 2.54
C ILE A 52 -4.16 -2.06 2.00
N PHE A 53 -3.34 -2.73 2.83
CA PHE A 53 -2.68 -3.97 2.39
C PHE A 53 -3.67 -5.09 2.10
N LEU A 54 -4.69 -5.27 2.95
CA LEU A 54 -5.76 -6.25 2.72
C LEU A 54 -6.56 -5.96 1.44
N LEU A 55 -6.73 -4.69 1.08
CA LEU A 55 -7.32 -4.28 -0.19
C LEU A 55 -6.41 -4.69 -1.35
N VAL A 56 -5.13 -4.28 -1.34
CA VAL A 56 -4.15 -4.64 -2.38
C VAL A 56 -4.06 -6.16 -2.58
N GLU A 57 -4.09 -6.94 -1.50
CA GLU A 57 -4.07 -8.41 -1.55
C GLU A 57 -5.24 -8.98 -2.37
N ARG A 58 -6.45 -8.42 -2.25
CA ARG A 58 -7.64 -8.90 -2.96
C ARG A 58 -7.89 -8.23 -4.32
N SER A 59 -7.25 -7.10 -4.59
CA SER A 59 -7.41 -6.34 -5.84
C SER A 59 -6.76 -7.00 -7.08
N PRO A 60 -7.23 -6.63 -8.29
CA PRO A 60 -6.50 -6.89 -9.54
C PRO A 60 -5.12 -6.21 -9.52
N ASP A 61 -4.21 -6.71 -10.36
CA ASP A 61 -2.85 -6.17 -10.48
C ASP A 61 -2.82 -4.93 -11.39
N ILE A 62 -3.45 -3.85 -10.93
CA ILE A 62 -3.34 -2.53 -11.58
C ILE A 62 -2.02 -1.83 -11.19
N ASP A 63 -1.65 -0.81 -11.95
CA ASP A 63 -0.52 0.06 -11.60
C ASP A 63 -0.96 1.06 -10.51
N PHE A 64 -0.71 0.73 -9.25
CA PHE A 64 -0.94 1.62 -8.10
C PHE A 64 0.05 2.79 -8.04
N GLY A 65 1.04 2.86 -8.93
CA GLY A 65 2.13 3.82 -8.92
C GLY A 65 3.37 3.30 -8.17
N GLY A 66 4.52 3.94 -8.39
CA GLY A 66 5.76 3.60 -7.69
C GLY A 66 6.42 4.85 -7.12
N PRO A 67 6.04 5.32 -5.91
CA PRO A 67 5.23 4.65 -4.88
C PRO A 67 3.70 4.86 -5.00
N GLY A 68 3.26 5.88 -5.73
CA GLY A 68 1.82 6.19 -5.91
C GLY A 68 1.13 6.72 -4.64
N PRO A 69 -0.21 6.86 -4.66
CA PRO A 69 -0.98 7.35 -3.51
C PRO A 69 -0.79 6.49 -2.27
N PHE A 70 -0.95 5.16 -2.38
CA PHE A 70 -0.76 4.26 -1.24
C PHE A 70 0.67 4.32 -0.69
N GLY A 71 1.69 4.34 -1.54
CA GLY A 71 3.07 4.27 -1.06
C GLY A 71 3.49 5.60 -0.42
N SER A 72 3.05 6.74 -0.99
CA SER A 72 3.24 8.06 -0.39
C SER A 72 2.62 8.15 1.01
N PHE A 73 1.40 7.60 1.18
CA PHE A 73 0.73 7.50 2.47
C PHE A 73 1.48 6.58 3.45
N LEU A 74 1.81 5.35 3.03
CA LEU A 74 2.46 4.34 3.87
C LEU A 74 3.84 4.80 4.36
N GLU A 75 4.59 5.52 3.53
CA GLU A 75 5.94 6.02 3.86
C GLU A 75 5.93 7.02 5.03
N LYS A 76 4.80 7.66 5.35
CA LYS A 76 4.68 8.51 6.55
C LYS A 76 4.82 7.73 7.85
N PHE A 77 4.55 6.42 7.80
CA PHE A 77 4.69 5.51 8.93
C PHE A 77 5.98 4.70 8.86
N TYR A 78 6.95 5.09 8.02
CA TYR A 78 8.27 4.48 8.00
C TYR A 78 8.92 4.58 9.38
N ARG A 79 9.47 3.45 9.86
CA ARG A 79 9.98 3.23 11.23
C ARG A 79 8.95 3.36 12.33
N ASN A 80 7.66 3.41 11.97
CA ASN A 80 6.53 3.50 12.88
C ASN A 80 5.53 2.34 12.68
N GLY A 81 6.00 1.21 12.13
CA GLY A 81 5.28 -0.07 12.18
C GLY A 81 4.61 -0.50 10.88
N TYR A 82 4.62 0.33 9.83
CA TYR A 82 4.07 -0.10 8.53
C TYR A 82 4.84 -1.28 7.95
N GLU A 83 6.15 -1.35 8.20
CA GLU A 83 7.02 -2.38 7.63
C GLU A 83 6.64 -3.78 8.13
N ASP A 84 6.30 -3.90 9.41
CA ASP A 84 5.88 -5.17 9.99
C ASP A 84 4.53 -5.63 9.39
N ILE A 85 3.65 -4.68 9.03
CA ILE A 85 2.38 -4.97 8.36
C ILE A 85 2.61 -5.35 6.89
N LEU A 86 3.53 -4.68 6.20
CA LEU A 86 3.96 -5.03 4.84
C LEU A 86 4.51 -6.47 4.80
N VAL A 87 5.37 -6.85 5.74
CA VAL A 87 5.89 -8.23 5.85
C VAL A 87 4.76 -9.24 6.03
N LYS A 88 3.78 -8.97 6.90
CA LYS A 88 2.60 -9.83 7.06
C LYS A 88 1.79 -9.95 5.77
N SER A 89 1.61 -8.85 5.05
CA SER A 89 0.92 -8.84 3.76
C SER A 89 1.61 -9.73 2.73
N LEU A 90 2.94 -9.58 2.60
CA LEU A 90 3.78 -10.40 1.74
C LEU A 90 3.72 -11.89 2.12
N GLN A 91 3.69 -12.23 3.41
CA GLN A 91 3.54 -13.61 3.86
C GLN A 91 2.16 -14.20 3.52
N ARG A 92 1.09 -13.39 3.52
CA ARG A 92 -0.26 -13.83 3.15
C ARG A 92 -0.41 -13.99 1.64
N LYS A 93 -0.10 -12.93 0.88
CA LYS A 93 -0.30 -12.89 -0.57
C LYS A 93 0.61 -11.83 -1.21
N PRO A 94 1.82 -12.22 -1.66
CA PRO A 94 2.70 -11.31 -2.38
C PRO A 94 2.03 -10.76 -3.64
N LYS A 95 2.05 -9.43 -3.78
CA LYS A 95 1.64 -8.70 -4.98
C LYS A 95 2.82 -7.94 -5.55
N LYS A 96 2.81 -7.68 -6.88
CA LYS A 96 3.84 -6.87 -7.55
C LYS A 96 4.08 -5.55 -6.82
N TYR A 97 3.01 -4.88 -6.40
CA TYR A 97 3.08 -3.63 -5.66
C TYR A 97 3.74 -3.79 -4.28
N THR A 98 3.34 -4.77 -3.47
CA THR A 98 3.95 -5.02 -2.15
C THR A 98 5.42 -5.45 -2.27
N ILE A 99 5.78 -6.20 -3.31
CA ILE A 99 7.17 -6.59 -3.58
C ILE A 99 7.98 -5.33 -3.93
N PHE A 100 7.44 -4.44 -4.75
CA PHE A 100 8.08 -3.15 -5.04
C PHE A 100 8.31 -2.31 -3.77
N LEU A 101 7.35 -2.26 -2.83
CA LEU A 101 7.56 -1.59 -1.54
C LEU A 101 8.67 -2.25 -0.71
N LEU A 102 8.76 -3.59 -0.71
CA LEU A 102 9.86 -4.30 -0.05
C LEU A 102 11.21 -3.98 -0.70
N GLU A 103 11.28 -3.89 -2.03
CA GLU A 103 12.50 -3.49 -2.75
C GLU A 103 12.96 -2.09 -2.32
N ARG A 104 12.04 -1.17 -2.08
CA ARG A 104 12.37 0.16 -1.56
C ARG A 104 13.00 0.09 -0.17
N LEU A 105 12.47 -0.75 0.73
CA LEU A 105 13.06 -0.99 2.05
C LEU A 105 14.45 -1.62 1.96
N CYS A 106 14.68 -2.50 0.99
CA CYS A 106 16.00 -3.10 0.71
C CYS A 106 17.01 -2.07 0.20
N ASN A 107 16.53 -1.05 -0.53
CA ASN A 107 17.37 0.01 -1.09
C ASN A 107 17.77 1.08 -0.08
N ASP A 108 17.10 1.16 1.08
CA ASP A 108 17.53 2.05 2.16
C ASP A 108 18.67 1.43 2.97
N GLU A 109 19.90 1.85 2.67
CA GLU A 109 21.13 1.43 3.38
C GLU A 109 21.13 1.77 4.88
N SER A 110 20.31 2.73 5.30
CA SER A 110 20.19 3.13 6.71
C SER A 110 19.17 2.30 7.49
N ASN A 111 18.44 1.40 6.83
CA ASN A 111 17.42 0.58 7.47
C ASN A 111 18.07 -0.54 8.30
N PRO A 112 17.84 -0.59 9.63
CA PRO A 112 18.46 -1.61 10.48
C PRO A 112 17.99 -3.04 10.16
N LYS A 113 16.81 -3.21 9.57
CA LYS A 113 16.25 -4.51 9.14
C LYS A 113 16.50 -4.81 7.66
N ARG A 114 17.36 -4.03 6.98
CA ARG A 114 17.63 -4.16 5.54
C ARG A 114 17.97 -5.60 5.12
N GLU A 115 18.87 -6.26 5.85
CA GLU A 115 19.29 -7.63 5.52
C GLU A 115 18.14 -8.64 5.59
N GLU A 116 17.26 -8.49 6.59
CA GLU A 116 16.04 -9.30 6.72
C GLU A 116 15.10 -9.08 5.53
N TYR A 117 14.90 -7.82 5.13
CA TYR A 117 14.06 -7.47 3.99
C TYR A 117 14.63 -7.97 2.65
N CYS A 118 15.94 -7.85 2.42
CA CYS A 118 16.58 -8.39 1.22
C CYS A 118 16.46 -9.91 1.15
N THR A 119 16.65 -10.59 2.29
CA THR A 119 16.49 -12.05 2.38
C THR A 119 15.07 -12.49 2.05
N LEU A 120 14.07 -11.77 2.59
CA LEU A 120 12.67 -11.99 2.26
C LEU A 120 12.40 -11.76 0.77
N LEU A 121 12.91 -10.66 0.20
CA LEU A 121 12.74 -10.33 -1.21
C LEU A 121 13.29 -11.42 -2.12
N ASP A 122 14.49 -11.93 -1.84
CA ASP A 122 15.11 -13.01 -2.61
C ASP A 122 14.31 -14.32 -2.53
N SER A 123 13.61 -14.55 -1.42
CA SER A 123 12.72 -15.72 -1.28
C SER A 123 11.45 -15.62 -2.14
N LEU A 124 11.00 -14.41 -2.45
CA LEU A 124 9.77 -14.14 -3.23
C LEU A 124 10.01 -14.08 -4.74
N LYS A 125 11.26 -13.94 -5.18
CA LYS A 125 11.66 -13.87 -6.61
C LYS A 125 11.94 -15.24 -7.25
N LYS A 126 11.72 -16.34 -6.53
CA LYS A 126 11.93 -17.72 -7.01
C LYS A 126 10.71 -18.28 -7.73
#